data_AF-A0A0F8XP13-F1
#
_entry.id   AF-A0A0F8XP13-F1
#
_cell.length_a   1.000
_cell.length_b   1.000
_cell.length_c   1.000
_cell.angle_alpha   90.00
_cell.angle_beta   90.00
_cell.angle_gamma   90.00
#
_symmetry.space_group_name_H-M   'P 1'
#
loop_
_entity.id
_entity.type
_entity.pdbx_description
1 polymer ?
#
loop_
_entity_poly.entity_id
_entity_poly.type
_entity_poly.pdbx_seq_one_letter_code
_entity_poly.pdbx_strand_id
1 'polypeptide(L)'
;MYTIAALYHFSRFSDPDSLRKPLLALCNEHAVKGTLLIAGEGINGTIAGPRKGVDAVIAHIRSLPGCSDLEWKESTATEPLFSKMKVRLKREIVTMGQPDVDPLARVGHYVDPTDWNDLIGRDDVAVIDTRNDYEVSIGSFDGAIDPQTQSFGEFPAWWEANKDRFHNKKIAMFC
;
A
#
# COMPACT_ATOMS: atom_id res chain seq x y z
N MET A 1 -11.81 21.83 3.97
CA MET A 1 -10.80 21.06 3.22
C MET A 1 -10.41 19.87 4.08
N TYR A 2 -10.46 18.68 3.51
CA TYR A 2 -10.06 17.43 4.14
C TYR A 2 -8.60 17.15 3.79
N THR A 3 -7.83 16.72 4.78
CA THR A 3 -6.52 16.07 4.58
C THR A 3 -6.78 14.59 4.36
N ILE A 4 -6.18 14.02 3.33
CA ILE A 4 -6.19 12.58 3.04
C ILE A 4 -4.78 12.07 3.30
N ALA A 5 -4.65 10.98 4.04
CA ALA A 5 -3.39 10.27 4.22
C ALA A 5 -3.54 8.82 3.73
N ALA A 6 -2.75 8.45 2.73
CA ALA A 6 -2.55 7.06 2.31
C ALA A 6 -1.25 6.57 2.96
N LEU A 7 -1.34 5.44 3.67
CA LEU A 7 -0.26 4.94 4.52
C LEU A 7 -0.20 3.42 4.47
N TYR A 8 1.00 2.88 4.56
CA TYR A 8 1.22 1.48 4.87
C TYR A 8 2.54 1.35 5.63
N HIS A 9 2.64 0.34 6.47
CA HIS A 9 3.87 0.03 7.20
C HIS A 9 3.88 -1.43 7.59
N PHE A 10 4.99 -2.10 7.30
CA PHE A 10 5.22 -3.45 7.77
C PHE A 10 5.82 -3.42 9.18
N SER A 11 5.16 -4.08 10.12
CA SER A 11 5.63 -4.25 11.50
C SER A 11 5.05 -5.53 12.08
N ARG A 12 5.80 -6.21 12.95
CA ARG A 12 5.34 -7.44 13.60
C ARG A 12 4.46 -7.12 14.79
N PHE A 13 3.15 -7.24 14.63
CA PHE A 13 2.20 -7.14 15.72
C PHE A 13 1.88 -8.52 16.29
N SER A 14 2.17 -8.74 17.57
CA SER A 14 1.85 -9.98 18.28
C SER A 14 0.35 -10.16 18.53
N ASP A 15 -0.37 -9.05 18.76
CA ASP A 15 -1.83 -9.01 18.94
C ASP A 15 -2.44 -7.85 18.13
N PRO A 16 -2.59 -8.01 16.80
CA PRO A 16 -3.16 -6.98 15.93
C PRO A 16 -4.65 -6.69 16.22
N ASP A 17 -5.41 -7.63 16.80
CA ASP A 17 -6.84 -7.40 17.08
C ASP A 17 -7.03 -6.39 18.21
N SER A 18 -6.13 -6.39 19.20
CA SER A 18 -6.12 -5.41 20.29
C SER A 18 -6.04 -3.96 19.81
N LEU A 19 -5.41 -3.70 18.66
CA LEU A 19 -5.22 -2.37 18.10
C LEU A 19 -6.50 -1.77 17.50
N ARG A 20 -7.49 -2.59 17.15
CA ARG A 20 -8.65 -2.15 16.35
C ARG A 20 -9.56 -1.17 17.07
N LYS A 21 -9.94 -1.50 18.32
CA LYS A 21 -10.87 -0.68 19.09
C LYS A 21 -10.26 0.67 19.47
N PRO A 22 -9.02 0.74 19.99
CA PRO A 22 -8.34 2.01 20.25
C PRO A 22 -8.20 2.88 19.00
N LEU A 23 -7.72 2.32 17.88
CA LEU A 23 -7.58 3.07 16.63
C LEU A 23 -8.93 3.61 16.12
N LEU A 24 -9.97 2.78 16.15
CA LEU A 24 -11.30 3.21 15.72
C LEU A 24 -11.85 4.34 16.61
N ALA A 25 -11.67 4.22 17.93
CA ALA A 25 -12.09 5.25 18.89
C ALA A 25 -11.37 6.58 18.64
N LEU A 26 -10.04 6.54 18.49
CA LEU A 26 -9.22 7.71 18.19
C LEU A 26 -9.64 8.37 16.88
N CYS A 27 -9.83 7.60 15.81
CA CYS A 27 -10.28 8.14 14.53
C CYS A 27 -11.65 8.83 14.68
N ASN A 28 -12.61 8.23 15.39
CA ASN A 28 -13.93 8.81 15.59
C ASN A 28 -13.87 10.09 16.45
N GLU A 29 -13.08 10.10 17.52
CA GLU A 29 -12.85 11.27 18.38
C GLU A 29 -12.34 12.46 17.58
N HIS A 30 -11.44 12.19 16.63
CA HIS A 30 -10.82 13.20 15.77
C HIS A 30 -11.56 13.46 14.45
N ALA A 31 -12.78 12.95 14.29
CA ALA A 31 -13.59 13.07 13.07
C ALA A 31 -12.88 12.59 11.78
N VAL A 32 -12.03 11.59 11.92
CA VAL A 32 -11.32 10.92 10.82
C VAL A 32 -12.15 9.73 10.32
N LYS A 33 -12.30 9.64 9.00
CA LYS A 33 -13.02 8.56 8.31
C LYS A 33 -12.08 7.88 7.32
N GLY A 34 -12.41 6.67 6.88
CA GLY A 34 -11.51 5.89 6.03
C GLY A 34 -11.53 4.41 6.36
N THR A 35 -10.51 3.72 5.88
CA THR A 35 -10.28 2.31 6.17
C THR A 35 -8.84 2.10 6.59
N LEU A 36 -8.63 1.49 7.75
CA LEU A 36 -7.36 0.89 8.18
C LEU A 36 -7.52 -0.64 8.21
N LEU A 37 -6.55 -1.32 7.61
CA LEU A 37 -6.34 -2.75 7.66
C LEU A 37 -5.20 -3.01 8.65
N ILE A 38 -5.41 -3.94 9.57
CA ILE A 38 -4.40 -4.39 10.53
C ILE A 38 -4.22 -5.89 10.33
N ALA A 39 -2.98 -6.34 10.27
CA ALA A 39 -2.62 -7.75 10.25
C ALA A 39 -1.38 -7.97 11.14
N GLY A 40 -1.00 -9.22 11.38
CA GLY A 40 0.23 -9.52 12.14
C GLY A 40 1.50 -8.96 11.48
N GLU A 41 1.45 -8.68 10.18
CA GLU A 41 2.54 -8.11 9.37
C GLU A 41 2.53 -6.58 9.29
N GLY A 42 1.51 -5.88 9.81
CA GLY A 42 1.52 -4.43 9.88
C GLY A 42 0.17 -3.74 9.73
N ILE A 43 0.20 -2.54 9.16
CA ILE A 43 -0.96 -1.65 8.95
C ILE A 43 -0.97 -1.06 7.54
N ASN A 44 -2.14 -0.93 6.93
CA ASN A 44 -2.32 -0.26 5.63
C ASN A 44 -3.66 0.49 5.64
N GLY A 45 -3.74 1.65 5.00
CA GLY A 45 -5.03 2.23 4.71
C GLY A 45 -5.01 3.63 4.14
N THR A 46 -6.22 4.16 4.00
CA THR A 46 -6.45 5.55 3.62
C THR A 46 -7.45 6.15 4.59
N ILE A 47 -7.05 7.26 5.18
CA ILE A 47 -7.86 8.03 6.12
C ILE A 47 -8.01 9.47 5.63
N ALA A 48 -9.13 10.11 5.95
CA ALA A 48 -9.38 11.49 5.64
C ALA A 48 -10.13 12.19 6.77
N GLY A 49 -9.78 13.45 7.04
CA GLY A 49 -10.37 14.23 8.12
C GLY A 49 -9.79 15.63 8.22
N PRO A 50 -10.11 16.37 9.30
CA PRO A 50 -9.41 17.62 9.62
C PRO A 50 -7.91 17.36 9.80
N ARG A 51 -7.05 18.30 9.38
CA ARG A 51 -5.57 18.23 9.55
C ARG A 51 -5.16 17.71 10.93
N LYS A 52 -5.61 18.39 11.99
CA LYS A 52 -5.29 18.01 13.38
C LYS A 52 -5.71 16.59 13.73
N GLY A 53 -6.80 16.10 13.13
CA GLY A 53 -7.28 14.75 13.35
C GLY A 53 -6.44 13.70 12.64
N VAL A 54 -6.05 13.95 11.39
CA VAL A 54 -5.11 13.09 10.66
C VAL A 54 -3.77 13.05 11.40
N ASP A 55 -3.23 14.20 11.81
CA ASP A 55 -1.96 14.28 12.54
C ASP A 55 -2.00 13.46 13.85
N ALA A 56 -3.11 13.51 14.60
CA ALA A 56 -3.28 12.74 15.83
C ALA A 56 -3.30 11.22 15.57
N VAL A 57 -4.00 10.78 14.52
CA VAL A 57 -4.03 9.36 14.13
C VAL A 57 -2.65 8.89 13.68
N ILE A 58 -1.94 9.67 12.86
CA ILE A 58 -0.58 9.35 12.42
C ILE A 58 0.38 9.29 13.61
N ALA A 59 0.32 10.27 14.52
CA ALA A 59 1.15 10.27 15.73
C ALA A 59 0.92 9.02 16.60
N HIS A 60 -0.33 8.58 16.71
CA HIS A 60 -0.64 7.33 17.42
C HIS A 60 -0.14 6.09 16.69
N ILE A 61 -0.27 6.00 15.36
CA ILE A 61 0.28 4.86 14.62
C ILE A 61 1.81 4.82 14.78
N ARG A 62 2.48 5.98 14.74
CA ARG A 62 3.93 6.07 14.94
C ARG A 62 4.40 5.69 16.34
N SER A 63 3.53 5.74 17.35
CA SER A 63 3.85 5.29 18.70
C SER A 63 3.67 3.78 18.90
N LEU A 64 3.08 3.07 17.92
CA LEU A 64 2.98 1.61 17.96
C LEU A 64 4.37 0.98 17.80
N PRO A 65 4.62 -0.19 18.43
CA PRO A 65 5.89 -0.90 18.29
C PRO A 65 6.26 -1.15 16.83
N GLY A 66 7.47 -0.72 16.45
CA GLY A 66 8.01 -0.91 15.09
C GLY A 66 7.44 0.04 14.03
N CYS A 67 6.66 1.07 14.40
CA CYS A 67 6.02 2.01 13.46
C CYS A 67 6.60 3.43 13.50
N SER A 68 7.72 3.68 14.20
CA SER A 68 8.30 5.02 14.34
C SER A 68 8.63 5.70 13.00
N ASP A 69 8.99 4.87 12.02
CA ASP A 69 9.47 5.27 10.70
C ASP A 69 8.36 5.19 9.63
N LEU A 70 7.09 5.13 10.06
CA LEU A 70 5.95 5.19 9.15
C LEU A 70 6.06 6.41 8.21
N GLU A 71 6.02 6.14 6.93
CA GLU A 71 5.83 7.14 5.88
C GLU A 71 4.37 7.14 5.40
N TRP A 72 3.86 8.31 5.03
CA TRP A 72 2.53 8.45 4.45
C TRP A 72 2.54 9.53 3.38
N LYS A 73 1.65 9.36 2.39
CA LYS A 73 1.45 10.34 1.31
C LYS A 73 0.18 11.12 1.59
N GLU A 74 0.25 12.43 1.41
CA GLU A 74 -0.89 13.31 1.65
C GLU A 74 -1.45 13.91 0.37
N SER A 75 -2.76 14.11 0.36
CA SER A 75 -3.48 14.91 -0.63
C SER A 75 -4.63 15.65 0.05
N THR A 76 -5.33 16.51 -0.69
CA THR A 76 -6.45 17.30 -0.15
C THR A 76 -7.70 17.13 -0.98
N ALA A 77 -8.85 17.29 -0.33
CA ALA A 77 -10.15 17.33 -1.00
C ALA A 77 -11.07 18.39 -0.40
N THR A 78 -11.99 18.90 -1.21
CA THR A 78 -13.06 19.81 -0.77
C THR A 78 -14.25 19.06 -0.18
N GLU A 79 -14.47 17.83 -0.62
CA GLU A 79 -15.59 16.97 -0.21
C GLU A 79 -15.13 15.75 0.60
N PRO A 80 -16.01 15.15 1.43
CA PRO A 80 -15.69 13.94 2.18
C PRO A 80 -15.60 12.71 1.26
N LEU A 81 -14.49 11.97 1.31
CA LEU A 81 -14.29 10.75 0.49
C LEU A 81 -14.92 9.50 1.08
N PHE A 82 -15.05 9.46 2.41
CA PHE A 82 -15.49 8.28 3.14
C PHE A 82 -16.73 8.58 3.97
N SER A 83 -17.71 7.69 3.92
CA SER A 83 -18.94 7.83 4.70
C SER A 83 -18.73 7.57 6.19
N LYS A 84 -17.85 6.61 6.54
CA LYS A 84 -17.54 6.19 7.91
C LYS A 84 -16.10 5.69 8.07
N MET A 85 -15.65 5.60 9.31
CA MET A 85 -14.40 4.93 9.67
C MET A 85 -14.58 3.41 9.76
N LYS A 86 -13.58 2.64 9.30
CA LYS A 86 -13.49 1.19 9.44
C LYS A 86 -12.07 0.81 9.86
N VAL A 87 -11.94 -0.03 10.89
CA VAL A 87 -10.66 -0.67 11.25
C VAL A 87 -10.86 -2.19 11.20
N ARG A 88 -10.18 -2.86 10.27
CA ARG A 88 -10.43 -4.27 9.92
C ARG A 88 -9.21 -5.13 10.21
N LEU A 89 -9.41 -6.21 10.94
CA LEU A 89 -8.42 -7.29 11.03
C LEU A 89 -8.39 -8.03 9.69
N LYS A 90 -7.19 -8.31 9.21
CA LYS A 90 -6.91 -9.10 8.01
C LYS A 90 -5.78 -10.08 8.28
N ARG A 91 -5.65 -11.06 7.39
CA ARG A 91 -4.49 -11.96 7.37
C ARG A 91 -3.25 -11.25 6.83
N GLU A 92 -3.46 -10.45 5.79
CA GLU A 92 -2.45 -9.63 5.11
C GLU A 92 -2.98 -8.19 4.96
N ILE A 93 -2.11 -7.20 5.09
CA ILE A 93 -2.45 -5.79 4.83
C ILE A 93 -2.45 -5.45 3.34
N VAL A 94 -1.79 -6.29 2.53
CA VAL A 94 -1.87 -6.33 1.07
C VAL A 94 -1.93 -7.80 0.67
N THR A 95 -3.09 -8.25 0.17
CA THR A 95 -3.31 -9.68 -0.07
C THR A 95 -2.60 -10.16 -1.32
N MET A 96 -1.48 -10.85 -1.13
CA MET A 96 -0.74 -11.56 -2.18
C MET A 96 -0.99 -13.08 -2.11
N GLY A 97 -1.39 -13.59 -0.94
CA GLY A 97 -1.70 -15.02 -0.76
C GLY A 97 -0.46 -15.93 -0.73
N GLN A 98 0.71 -15.35 -0.42
CA GLN A 98 1.99 -16.05 -0.33
C GLN A 98 2.47 -16.08 1.12
N PRO A 99 2.14 -17.12 1.91
CA PRO A 99 2.38 -17.14 3.36
C PRO A 99 3.87 -17.18 3.74
N ASP A 100 4.74 -17.62 2.82
CA ASP A 100 6.18 -17.76 3.05
C ASP A 100 6.96 -16.48 2.70
N VAL A 101 6.29 -15.43 2.21
CA VAL A 101 6.94 -14.15 1.92
C VAL A 101 6.98 -13.30 3.19
N ASP A 102 8.20 -12.99 3.64
CA ASP A 102 8.41 -12.02 4.70
C ASP A 102 8.68 -10.62 4.10
N PRO A 103 7.73 -9.67 4.24
CA PRO A 103 7.90 -8.32 3.70
C PRO A 103 9.01 -7.52 4.40
N LEU A 104 9.52 -8.00 5.54
CA LEU A 104 10.64 -7.38 6.27
C LEU A 104 12.01 -7.98 5.92
N ALA A 105 12.08 -9.17 5.31
CA ALA A 105 13.34 -9.89 5.14
C ALA A 105 14.12 -9.47 3.88
N ARG A 106 13.43 -9.33 2.75
CA ARG A 106 14.02 -8.90 1.46
C ARG A 106 13.02 -8.04 0.71
N VAL A 107 13.16 -6.73 0.87
CA VAL A 107 12.51 -5.76 -0.01
C VAL A 107 13.32 -5.60 -1.30
N GLY A 108 12.64 -5.26 -2.40
CA GLY A 108 13.30 -4.93 -3.65
C GLY A 108 14.16 -3.65 -3.54
N HIS A 109 14.74 -3.23 -4.66
CA HIS A 109 15.41 -1.93 -4.72
C HIS A 109 14.37 -0.85 -4.96
N TYR A 110 14.20 0.04 -3.98
CA TYR A 110 13.43 1.27 -4.17
C TYR A 110 14.15 2.18 -5.16
N VAL A 111 13.38 2.77 -6.06
CA VAL A 111 13.86 3.70 -7.09
C VAL A 111 13.20 5.04 -6.81
N ASP A 112 14.01 6.09 -6.68
CA ASP A 112 13.51 7.44 -6.46
C ASP A 112 12.69 7.91 -7.68
N PRO A 113 11.63 8.73 -7.47
CA PRO A 113 10.81 9.23 -8.58
C PRO A 113 11.61 9.96 -9.67
N THR A 114 12.73 10.59 -9.31
CA THR A 114 13.64 11.28 -10.25
C THR A 114 14.35 10.33 -11.20
N ASP A 115 14.59 9.09 -10.76
CA ASP A 115 15.37 8.09 -11.48
C ASP A 115 14.46 7.11 -12.24
N TRP A 116 13.16 7.13 -11.94
CA TRP A 116 12.18 6.20 -12.49
C TRP A 116 12.08 6.26 -14.01
N ASN A 117 11.94 7.47 -14.58
CA ASN A 117 11.77 7.65 -16.02
C ASN A 117 12.99 7.15 -16.82
N ASP A 118 14.19 7.42 -16.31
CA ASP A 118 15.43 6.94 -16.91
C ASP A 118 15.56 5.43 -16.82
N LEU A 119 15.10 4.82 -15.71
CA LEU A 119 15.08 3.37 -15.55
C LEU A 119 14.14 2.69 -16.55
N ILE A 120 12.90 3.15 -16.65
CA ILE A 120 11.87 2.50 -17.50
C ILE A 120 12.12 2.69 -19.00
N GLY A 121 12.93 3.68 -19.39
CA GLY A 121 13.32 3.91 -20.77
C GLY A 121 14.44 2.98 -21.28
N ARG A 122 14.99 2.11 -20.44
CA ARG A 122 16.12 1.23 -20.81
C ARG A 122 15.65 -0.06 -21.48
N ASP A 123 16.33 -0.45 -22.55
CA ASP A 123 16.06 -1.71 -23.25
C ASP A 123 16.29 -2.97 -22.40
N ASP A 124 17.16 -2.91 -21.37
CA ASP A 124 17.41 -4.03 -20.45
C ASP A 124 16.38 -4.16 -19.32
N VAL A 125 15.33 -3.32 -19.30
CA VAL A 125 14.31 -3.27 -18.26
C VAL A 125 12.95 -3.71 -18.83
N ALA A 126 12.25 -4.56 -18.08
CA ALA A 126 10.85 -4.87 -18.29
C ALA A 126 10.04 -4.17 -17.19
N VAL A 127 9.06 -3.37 -17.60
CA VAL A 127 8.20 -2.62 -16.68
C VAL A 127 6.89 -3.37 -16.52
N ILE A 128 6.49 -3.66 -15.30
CA ILE A 128 5.29 -4.44 -14.99
C ILE A 128 4.37 -3.62 -14.08
N ASP A 129 3.15 -3.41 -14.53
CA ASP A 129 2.10 -2.79 -13.74
C ASP A 129 1.50 -3.87 -12.82
N THR A 130 1.58 -3.69 -11.50
CA THR A 130 1.13 -4.71 -10.54
C THR A 130 -0.29 -4.43 -10.01
N ARG A 131 -0.96 -3.41 -10.56
CA ARG A 131 -2.33 -3.05 -10.24
C ARG A 131 -3.34 -3.97 -10.91
N ASN A 132 -4.61 -3.84 -10.55
CA ASN A 132 -5.67 -4.58 -11.23
C ASN A 132 -6.00 -4.00 -12.61
N ASP A 133 -6.65 -4.83 -13.43
CA ASP A 133 -7.14 -4.53 -14.77
C ASP A 133 -7.89 -3.19 -14.88
N TYR A 134 -8.74 -2.87 -13.89
CA TYR A 134 -9.47 -1.61 -13.85
C TYR A 134 -8.53 -0.40 -13.74
N GLU A 135 -7.55 -0.43 -12.83
CA GLU A 135 -6.58 0.65 -12.65
C GLU A 135 -5.69 0.84 -13.89
N VAL A 136 -5.26 -0.26 -14.53
CA VAL A 136 -4.49 -0.22 -15.78
C VAL A 136 -5.30 0.43 -16.89
N SER A 137 -6.60 0.12 -16.99
CA SER A 137 -7.49 0.65 -18.04
C SER A 137 -7.68 2.17 -17.98
N ILE A 138 -7.49 2.79 -16.80
CA ILE A 138 -7.55 4.25 -16.61
C ILE A 138 -6.28 4.92 -17.13
N GLY A 139 -5.13 4.25 -17.03
CA GLY A 139 -3.85 4.73 -17.50
C GLY A 139 -2.69 4.01 -16.84
N SER A 140 -1.60 3.83 -17.59
CA SER A 140 -0.39 3.12 -17.18
C SER A 140 0.85 3.80 -17.78
N PHE A 141 2.05 3.43 -17.35
CA PHE A 141 3.29 3.90 -17.98
C PHE A 141 3.41 3.34 -19.41
N ASP A 142 3.94 4.14 -20.33
CA ASP A 142 4.11 3.71 -21.72
C ASP A 142 5.02 2.47 -21.80
N GLY A 143 4.61 1.48 -22.60
CA GLY A 143 5.32 0.20 -22.71
C GLY A 143 5.24 -0.72 -21.49
N ALA A 144 4.51 -0.37 -20.43
CA ALA A 144 4.32 -1.25 -19.27
C ALA A 144 3.50 -2.50 -19.64
N ILE A 145 3.90 -3.63 -19.09
CA ILE A 145 3.23 -4.91 -19.24
C ILE A 145 2.06 -4.96 -18.26
N ASP A 146 0.87 -5.22 -18.78
CA ASP A 146 -0.35 -5.49 -18.03
C ASP A 146 -0.51 -7.00 -17.79
N PRO A 147 -0.46 -7.46 -16.52
CA PRO A 147 -0.73 -8.85 -16.16
C PRO A 147 -2.20 -9.29 -16.37
N GLN A 148 -3.13 -8.34 -16.54
CA GLN A 148 -4.58 -8.55 -16.64
C GLN A 148 -5.17 -9.26 -15.41
N THR A 149 -4.58 -9.02 -14.24
CA THR A 149 -5.04 -9.58 -12.97
C THR A 149 -6.22 -8.77 -12.43
N GLN A 150 -7.25 -9.45 -11.92
CA GLN A 150 -8.38 -8.77 -11.25
C GLN A 150 -8.03 -8.39 -9.81
N SER A 151 -7.02 -9.06 -9.24
CA SER A 151 -6.53 -8.81 -7.89
C SER A 151 -5.05 -9.13 -7.77
N PHE A 152 -4.34 -8.43 -6.86
CA PHE A 152 -2.91 -8.64 -6.66
C PHE A 152 -2.55 -10.08 -6.24
N GLY A 153 -3.47 -10.82 -5.62
CA GLY A 153 -3.28 -12.24 -5.29
C GLY A 153 -3.11 -13.17 -6.50
N GLU A 154 -3.47 -12.73 -7.71
CA GLU A 154 -3.26 -13.48 -8.96
C GLU A 154 -1.85 -13.25 -9.53
N PHE A 155 -1.17 -12.18 -9.12
CA PHE A 155 0.14 -11.79 -9.63
C PHE A 155 1.22 -12.90 -9.47
N PRO A 156 1.32 -13.62 -8.33
CA PRO A 156 2.31 -14.69 -8.20
C PRO A 156 2.14 -15.80 -9.24
N ALA A 157 0.90 -16.20 -9.54
CA ALA A 157 0.63 -17.22 -10.55
C ALA A 157 0.97 -16.73 -11.96
N TRP A 158 0.62 -15.47 -12.26
CA TRP A 158 1.02 -14.83 -13.50
C TRP A 158 2.54 -14.75 -13.64
N TRP A 159 3.26 -14.35 -12.58
CA TRP A 159 4.72 -14.26 -12.59
C TRP A 159 5.36 -15.61 -12.87
N GLU A 160 4.93 -16.67 -12.18
CA GLU A 160 5.46 -18.01 -12.39
C GLU A 160 5.26 -18.52 -13.82
N ALA A 161 4.13 -18.20 -14.45
CA ALA A 161 3.85 -18.56 -15.84
C ALA A 161 4.64 -17.74 -16.88
N ASN A 162 5.16 -16.57 -16.51
CA ASN A 162 5.74 -15.60 -17.45
C ASN A 162 7.23 -15.29 -17.21
N LYS A 163 7.81 -15.64 -16.05
CA LYS A 163 9.17 -15.26 -15.65
C LYS A 163 10.25 -15.60 -16.66
N ASP A 164 10.10 -16.70 -17.40
CA ASP A 164 11.06 -17.12 -18.42
C ASP A 164 11.14 -16.13 -19.60
N ARG A 165 10.04 -15.41 -19.90
CA ARG A 165 10.00 -14.36 -20.94
C ARG A 165 10.84 -13.15 -20.57
N PHE A 166 11.16 -12.98 -19.29
CA PHE A 166 11.94 -11.87 -18.77
C PHE A 166 13.40 -12.26 -18.48
N HIS A 167 13.86 -13.39 -19.00
CA HIS A 167 15.24 -13.81 -18.86
C HIS A 167 16.21 -12.70 -19.30
N ASN A 168 17.21 -12.42 -18.45
CA ASN A 168 18.20 -11.33 -18.60
C ASN A 168 17.64 -9.90 -18.60
N LYS A 169 16.36 -9.69 -18.25
CA LYS A 169 15.80 -8.35 -18.01
C LYS A 169 15.86 -8.01 -16.53
N LYS A 170 16.02 -6.72 -16.24
CA LYS A 170 15.71 -6.16 -14.93
C LYS A 170 14.22 -5.89 -14.85
N ILE A 171 13.60 -6.16 -13.70
CA ILE A 171 12.17 -5.96 -13.52
C ILE A 171 11.94 -4.67 -12.73
N ALA A 172 11.23 -3.72 -13.33
CA ALA A 172 10.73 -2.53 -12.66
C ALA A 172 9.22 -2.72 -12.44
N MET A 173 8.76 -2.62 -11.18
CA MET A 173 7.35 -2.78 -10.83
C MET A 173 6.82 -1.50 -10.23
N PHE A 174 5.56 -1.19 -10.50
CA PHE A 174 4.84 -0.09 -9.86
C PHE A 174 3.39 -0.48 -9.54
N CYS A 175 2.79 0.27 -8.63
CA CYS A 175 1.40 0.19 -8.23
C CYS A 175 0.82 1.57 -7.92
#